data_AF-A0A7V8NNA1-F1
#
_entry.id   AF-A0A7V8NNA1-F1
#
_cell.length_a   1.000
_cell.length_b   1.000
_cell.length_c   1.000
_cell.angle_alpha   90.00
_cell.angle_beta   90.00
_cell.angle_gamma   90.00
#
_symmetry.space_group_name_H-M   'P 1'
#
loop_
_entity.id
_entity.type
_entity.pdbx_description
1 polymer ?
#
loop_
_entity_poly.entity_id
_entity_poly.type
_entity_poly.pdbx_seq_one_letter_code
_entity_poly.pdbx_strand_id
1 'polypeptide(L)'
;MKPDSQPRGVLSAILAVLLLALMAVLAGGAALRESVTVDEISHIGAGVSYLQKLDLRLNPEHPPLPKVLAAIPLVIRGVRADYKHISWTFSDKFFPAYLGQWVFGEWLLERWNSPAAVLKWARLPMLLLTLLLGLVINLFARKLGSPWGGALCLTVFASTPAF
;
A
#
# COMPACT_ATOMS: atom_id res chain seq x y z
N MET A 1 38.15 -19.05 11.88
CA MET A 1 37.22 -17.90 11.92
C MET A 1 37.78 -16.86 10.95
N LYS A 2 37.25 -16.76 9.71
CA LYS A 2 37.89 -15.97 8.64
C LYS A 2 37.56 -14.46 8.78
N PRO A 3 38.55 -13.58 9.02
CA PRO A 3 38.35 -12.13 9.19
C PRO A 3 37.84 -11.42 7.92
N ASP A 4 38.04 -12.01 6.74
CA ASP A 4 37.75 -11.38 5.43
C ASP A 4 36.25 -11.27 5.07
N SER A 5 35.37 -11.83 5.90
CA SER A 5 33.91 -11.81 5.66
C SER A 5 33.21 -10.57 6.19
N GLN A 6 33.81 -9.89 7.19
CA GLN A 6 33.25 -8.72 7.88
C GLN A 6 33.08 -7.48 6.97
N PRO A 7 34.11 -6.99 6.24
CA PRO A 7 33.97 -5.76 5.46
C PRO A 7 32.99 -5.92 4.27
N ARG A 8 32.92 -7.11 3.68
CA ARG A 8 32.00 -7.43 2.57
C ARG A 8 30.54 -7.44 3.03
N GLY A 9 30.28 -7.91 4.26
CA GLY A 9 28.95 -7.88 4.86
C GLY A 9 28.46 -6.46 5.12
N VAL A 10 29.31 -5.60 5.66
CA VAL A 10 28.98 -4.20 5.97
C VAL A 10 28.65 -3.41 4.70
N LEU A 11 29.47 -3.51 3.66
CA LEU A 11 29.22 -2.82 2.38
C LEU A 11 27.88 -3.24 1.75
N SER A 12 27.57 -4.54 1.74
CA SER A 12 26.29 -5.03 1.22
C SER A 12 25.08 -4.52 2.02
N ALA A 13 25.24 -4.38 3.35
CA ALA A 13 24.19 -3.87 4.21
C ALA A 13 23.96 -2.37 4.00
N ILE A 14 25.04 -1.58 3.88
CA ILE A 14 24.97 -0.16 3.54
C ILE A 14 24.27 0.01 2.19
N LEU A 15 24.68 -0.75 1.17
CA LEU A 15 24.05 -0.71 -0.15
C LEU A 15 22.54 -1.03 -0.07
N ALA A 16 22.16 -2.07 0.70
CA ALA A 16 20.75 -2.41 0.87
C ALA A 16 19.95 -1.28 1.54
N VAL A 17 20.50 -0.64 2.57
CA VAL A 17 19.86 0.52 3.22
C VAL A 17 19.71 1.69 2.23
N LEU A 18 20.74 1.98 1.44
CA LEU A 18 20.69 3.04 0.44
C LEU A 18 19.65 2.76 -0.65
N LEU A 19 19.55 1.50 -1.12
CA LEU A 19 18.54 1.11 -2.11
C LEU A 19 17.12 1.23 -1.57
N LEU A 20 16.87 0.78 -0.33
CA LEU A 20 15.55 0.92 0.30
C LEU A 20 15.21 2.39 0.58
N ALA A 21 16.19 3.20 0.98
CA ALA A 21 15.99 4.63 1.17
C ALA A 21 15.68 5.34 -0.16
N LEU A 22 16.40 5.00 -1.23
CA LEU A 22 16.13 5.51 -2.57
C LEU A 22 14.72 5.13 -3.02
N MET A 23 14.34 3.86 -2.87
CA MET A 23 12.99 3.39 -3.20
C MET A 23 11.92 4.12 -2.38
N ALA A 24 12.14 4.33 -1.08
CA ALA A 24 11.22 5.07 -0.23
C ALA A 24 11.04 6.53 -0.69
N VAL A 25 12.12 7.19 -1.12
CA VAL A 25 12.06 8.56 -1.65
C VAL A 25 11.33 8.61 -2.99
N LEU A 26 11.64 7.70 -3.91
CA LEU A 26 11.02 7.67 -5.25
C LEU A 26 9.55 7.26 -5.18
N ALA A 27 9.25 6.09 -4.62
CA ALA A 27 7.89 5.57 -4.50
C ALA A 27 7.03 6.41 -3.53
N GLY A 28 7.63 6.91 -2.44
CA GLY A 28 6.95 7.85 -1.55
C GLY A 28 6.68 9.20 -2.21
N GLY A 29 7.61 9.69 -3.05
CA GLY A 29 7.42 10.87 -3.88
C GLY A 29 6.27 10.72 -4.87
N ALA A 30 6.22 9.59 -5.58
CA ALA A 30 5.12 9.24 -6.48
C ALA A 30 3.78 9.14 -5.73
N ALA A 31 3.75 8.40 -4.61
CA ALA A 31 2.57 8.24 -3.78
C ALA A 31 1.95 9.57 -3.28
N LEU A 32 2.76 10.63 -3.14
CA LEU A 32 2.31 11.95 -2.71
C LEU A 32 1.89 12.90 -3.85
N ARG A 33 2.36 12.64 -5.08
CA ARG A 33 2.23 13.60 -6.21
C ARG A 33 1.36 13.08 -7.34
N GLU A 34 1.24 11.77 -7.49
CA GLU A 34 0.45 11.16 -8.56
C GLU A 34 -1.04 11.13 -8.23
N SER A 35 -1.87 11.24 -9.27
CA SER A 35 -3.32 11.17 -9.16
C SER A 35 -3.78 9.80 -8.67
N VAL A 36 -5.04 9.74 -8.26
CA VAL A 36 -5.69 8.48 -7.88
C VAL A 36 -5.85 7.56 -9.08
N THR A 37 -5.70 6.25 -8.85
CA THR A 37 -6.00 5.20 -9.84
C THR A 37 -7.38 4.60 -9.60
N VAL A 38 -7.96 3.94 -10.61
CA VAL A 38 -9.34 3.43 -10.56
C VAL A 38 -9.57 2.47 -9.39
N ASP A 39 -8.61 1.59 -9.10
CA ASP A 39 -8.72 0.59 -8.03
C ASP A 39 -8.55 1.21 -6.63
N GLU A 40 -7.78 2.30 -6.50
CA GLU A 40 -7.65 3.00 -5.22
C GLU A 40 -8.98 3.57 -4.75
N ILE A 41 -9.80 4.07 -5.68
CA ILE A 41 -11.12 4.63 -5.38
C ILE A 41 -12.00 3.57 -4.69
N SER A 42 -12.17 2.42 -5.34
CA SER A 42 -13.04 1.35 -4.84
C SER A 42 -12.46 0.68 -3.57
N HIS A 43 -11.14 0.42 -3.54
CA HIS A 43 -10.48 -0.26 -2.42
C HIS A 43 -10.43 0.58 -1.14
N ILE A 44 -10.11 1.87 -1.23
CA ILE A 44 -10.08 2.77 -0.07
C ILE A 44 -11.49 2.93 0.50
N GLY A 45 -12.48 3.18 -0.36
CA GLY A 45 -13.89 3.30 0.04
C GLY A 45 -14.40 2.04 0.75
N ALA A 46 -14.15 0.88 0.15
CA ALA A 46 -14.50 -0.41 0.74
C ALA A 46 -13.80 -0.62 2.09
N GLY A 47 -12.48 -0.43 2.16
CA GLY A 47 -11.70 -0.60 3.39
C GLY A 47 -12.21 0.25 4.56
N VAL A 48 -12.59 1.51 4.31
CA VAL A 48 -13.17 2.38 5.33
C VAL A 48 -14.51 1.83 5.82
N SER A 49 -15.38 1.37 4.91
CA SER A 49 -16.65 0.74 5.27
C SER A 49 -16.47 -0.54 6.10
N TYR A 50 -15.45 -1.34 5.79
CA TYR A 50 -15.17 -2.58 6.52
C TYR A 50 -14.80 -2.30 7.97
N LEU A 51 -14.01 -1.26 8.22
CA LEU A 51 -13.58 -0.90 9.56
C LEU A 51 -14.63 -0.12 10.35
N GLN A 52 -15.39 0.78 9.70
CA GLN A 52 -16.39 1.61 10.40
C GLN A 52 -17.74 0.93 10.58
N LYS A 53 -18.11 0.00 9.69
CA LYS A 53 -19.42 -0.70 9.70
C LYS A 53 -19.33 -2.21 9.87
N LEU A 54 -18.14 -2.79 9.84
CA LEU A 54 -17.97 -4.25 9.88
C LEU A 54 -18.75 -4.94 8.76
N ASP A 55 -18.82 -4.28 7.61
CA ASP A 55 -19.67 -4.66 6.48
C ASP A 55 -18.83 -4.75 5.21
N LEU A 56 -18.73 -5.96 4.66
CA LEU A 56 -17.86 -6.29 3.54
C LEU A 56 -18.54 -6.14 2.16
N ARG A 57 -19.73 -5.51 2.09
CA ARG A 57 -20.54 -5.47 0.86
C ARG A 57 -19.87 -4.80 -0.35
N LEU A 58 -19.09 -3.75 -0.12
CA LEU A 58 -18.43 -3.01 -1.21
C LEU A 58 -17.19 -3.78 -1.65
N ASN A 59 -16.94 -3.88 -2.96
CA ASN A 59 -15.78 -4.59 -3.52
C ASN A 59 -15.62 -6.05 -3.03
N PRO A 60 -16.64 -6.93 -3.13
CA PRO A 60 -16.50 -8.32 -2.69
C PRO A 60 -15.56 -9.15 -3.58
N GLU A 61 -15.21 -8.64 -4.77
CA GLU A 61 -14.36 -9.30 -5.78
C GLU A 61 -12.94 -9.66 -5.28
N HIS A 62 -12.42 -8.85 -4.34
CA HIS A 62 -11.04 -8.97 -3.85
C HIS A 62 -10.99 -9.26 -2.34
N PRO A 63 -9.96 -9.97 -1.84
CA PRO A 63 -9.79 -10.20 -0.41
C PRO A 63 -9.73 -8.91 0.43
N PRO A 64 -10.20 -8.93 1.69
CA PRO A 64 -10.35 -7.71 2.49
C PRO A 64 -9.04 -7.14 3.03
N LEU A 65 -7.98 -7.96 3.16
CA LEU A 65 -6.78 -7.58 3.89
C LEU A 65 -6.10 -6.29 3.37
N PRO A 66 -5.81 -6.12 2.06
CA PRO A 66 -5.16 -4.89 1.58
C PRO A 66 -6.02 -3.65 1.78
N LYS A 67 -7.35 -3.80 1.60
CA LYS A 67 -8.34 -2.73 1.81
C LYS A 67 -8.36 -2.27 3.26
N VAL A 68 -8.40 -3.23 4.19
CA VAL A 68 -8.33 -2.94 5.63
C VAL A 68 -7.02 -2.23 5.97
N LEU A 69 -5.88 -2.74 5.49
CA LEU A 69 -4.57 -2.14 5.77
C LEU A 69 -4.49 -0.68 5.31
N ALA A 70 -4.96 -0.39 4.10
CA ALA A 70 -5.02 0.98 3.58
C ALA A 70 -5.96 1.88 4.41
N ALA A 71 -7.05 1.33 4.94
CA ALA A 71 -8.05 2.09 5.69
C ALA A 71 -7.72 2.33 7.17
N ILE A 72 -6.87 1.52 7.80
CA ILE A 72 -6.47 1.68 9.22
C ILE A 72 -6.04 3.13 9.55
N PRO A 73 -5.05 3.74 8.86
CA PRO A 73 -4.62 5.09 9.19
C PRO A 73 -5.71 6.13 8.93
N LEU A 74 -6.62 5.87 7.98
CA LEU A 74 -7.74 6.77 7.70
C LEU A 74 -8.77 6.76 8.83
N VAL A 75 -9.17 5.57 9.29
CA VAL A 75 -10.16 5.41 10.35
C VAL A 75 -9.63 5.92 11.69
N ILE A 76 -8.35 5.66 12.02
CA ILE A 76 -7.70 6.23 13.21
C ILE A 76 -7.72 7.76 13.17
N ARG A 77 -7.57 8.36 11.99
CA ARG A 77 -7.60 9.82 11.79
C ARG A 77 -9.00 10.42 11.64
N GLY A 78 -10.05 9.61 11.79
CA GLY A 78 -11.43 10.08 11.73
C GLY A 78 -11.90 10.44 10.32
N VAL A 79 -11.49 9.68 9.30
CA VAL A 79 -12.01 9.83 7.93
C VAL A 79 -13.54 9.81 7.93
N ARG A 80 -14.15 10.74 7.20
CA ARG A 80 -15.61 10.85 7.09
C ARG A 80 -16.13 9.96 5.97
N ALA A 81 -17.16 9.19 6.25
CA ALA A 81 -17.95 8.46 5.26
C ALA A 81 -19.44 8.70 5.51
N ASP A 82 -20.21 9.05 4.47
CA ASP A 82 -21.65 9.22 4.57
C ASP A 82 -22.39 7.96 4.13
N TYR A 83 -22.83 7.18 5.11
CA TYR A 83 -23.58 5.94 4.91
C TYR A 83 -25.07 6.16 4.60
N LYS A 84 -25.54 7.40 4.51
CA LYS A 84 -26.88 7.72 3.98
C LYS A 84 -26.85 8.00 2.48
N HIS A 85 -25.65 8.17 1.90
CA HIS A 85 -25.49 8.44 0.48
C HIS A 85 -26.01 7.28 -0.39
N ILE A 86 -26.55 7.61 -1.57
CA ILE A 86 -27.17 6.63 -2.47
C ILE A 86 -26.23 5.49 -2.85
N SER A 87 -24.94 5.77 -3.01
CA SER A 87 -23.95 4.73 -3.32
C SER A 87 -23.76 3.69 -2.22
N TRP A 88 -24.12 4.00 -0.97
CA TRP A 88 -24.15 3.02 0.11
C TRP A 88 -25.50 2.32 0.22
N THR A 89 -26.60 3.09 0.22
CA THR A 89 -27.95 2.56 0.45
C THR A 89 -28.45 1.70 -0.71
N PHE A 90 -28.03 2.00 -1.94
CA PHE A 90 -28.30 1.19 -3.12
C PHE A 90 -27.49 -0.12 -3.14
N SER A 91 -26.37 -0.20 -2.40
CA SER A 91 -25.43 -1.32 -2.43
C SER A 91 -25.86 -2.52 -1.57
N ASP A 92 -27.14 -2.88 -1.58
CA ASP A 92 -27.70 -3.96 -0.75
C ASP A 92 -27.36 -5.38 -1.26
N LYS A 93 -27.10 -5.51 -2.56
CA LYS A 93 -26.79 -6.75 -3.26
C LYS A 93 -25.48 -6.64 -4.03
N PHE A 94 -24.97 -7.78 -4.50
CA PHE A 94 -23.71 -7.88 -5.22
C PHE A 94 -23.59 -6.88 -6.39
N PHE A 95 -24.51 -6.92 -7.37
CA PHE A 95 -24.39 -6.07 -8.57
C PHE A 95 -24.54 -4.57 -8.26
N PRO A 96 -25.50 -4.13 -7.44
CA PRO A 96 -25.53 -2.76 -6.95
C PRO A 96 -24.27 -2.32 -6.19
N ALA A 97 -23.74 -3.17 -5.31
CA ALA A 97 -22.52 -2.88 -4.56
C ALA A 97 -21.27 -2.83 -5.44
N TYR A 98 -21.23 -3.69 -6.46
CA TYR A 98 -20.22 -3.64 -7.50
C TYR A 98 -20.25 -2.28 -8.19
N LEU A 99 -21.40 -1.77 -8.66
CA LEU A 99 -21.44 -0.45 -9.30
C LEU A 99 -21.20 0.71 -8.30
N GLY A 100 -21.76 0.61 -7.10
CA GLY A 100 -21.76 1.68 -6.10
C GLY A 100 -20.39 1.96 -5.48
N GLN A 101 -19.46 1.00 -5.49
CA GLN A 101 -18.15 1.14 -4.83
C GLN A 101 -17.30 2.28 -5.36
N TRP A 102 -17.31 2.54 -6.68
CA TRP A 102 -16.54 3.66 -7.27
C TRP A 102 -17.14 4.99 -6.87
N VAL A 103 -18.47 5.12 -6.95
CA VAL A 103 -19.16 6.34 -6.52
C VAL A 103 -18.93 6.57 -5.02
N PHE A 104 -19.03 5.54 -4.18
CA PHE A 104 -18.77 5.69 -2.75
C PHE A 104 -17.33 6.11 -2.46
N GLY A 105 -16.36 5.49 -3.14
CA GLY A 105 -14.95 5.83 -3.01
C GLY A 105 -14.63 7.25 -3.48
N GLU A 106 -15.20 7.66 -4.61
CA GLU A 106 -15.01 9.00 -5.20
C GLU A 106 -15.56 10.07 -4.26
N TRP A 107 -16.77 9.87 -3.73
CA TRP A 107 -17.35 10.80 -2.75
C TRP A 107 -16.54 10.86 -1.45
N LEU A 108 -16.01 9.72 -0.99
CA LEU A 108 -15.12 9.68 0.17
C LEU A 108 -13.84 10.48 -0.06
N LEU A 109 -13.22 10.32 -1.23
CA LEU A 109 -11.97 10.99 -1.59
C LEU A 109 -12.18 12.49 -1.83
N GLU A 110 -13.18 12.87 -2.62
CA GLU A 110 -13.30 14.22 -3.19
C GLU A 110 -14.30 15.14 -2.49
N ARG A 111 -15.37 14.57 -1.88
CA ARG A 111 -16.47 15.37 -1.35
C ARG A 111 -16.51 15.41 0.17
N TRP A 112 -16.18 14.30 0.83
CA TRP A 112 -16.27 14.20 2.29
C TRP A 112 -14.95 14.49 2.99
N ASN A 113 -13.82 14.37 2.28
CA ASN A 113 -12.48 14.53 2.82
C ASN A 113 -11.58 15.27 1.81
N SER A 114 -10.33 15.52 2.22
CA SER A 114 -9.31 16.03 1.30
C SER A 114 -8.67 14.86 0.53
N PRO A 115 -8.67 14.85 -0.82
CA PRO A 115 -8.07 13.78 -1.62
C PRO A 115 -6.60 13.55 -1.26
N ALA A 116 -5.82 14.63 -1.15
CA ALA A 116 -4.40 14.57 -0.82
C ALA A 116 -4.14 13.91 0.55
N ALA A 117 -4.98 14.21 1.54
CA ALA A 117 -4.85 13.61 2.87
C ALA A 117 -5.21 12.12 2.85
N VAL A 118 -6.31 11.76 2.20
CA VAL A 118 -6.78 10.37 2.12
C VAL A 118 -5.76 9.51 1.37
N LEU A 119 -5.32 9.94 0.18
CA LEU A 119 -4.34 9.18 -0.61
C LEU A 119 -3.01 9.01 0.13
N LYS A 120 -2.49 10.07 0.74
CA LYS A 120 -1.25 10.00 1.53
C LYS A 120 -1.31 8.90 2.59
N TRP A 121 -2.40 8.88 3.37
CA TRP A 121 -2.53 7.92 4.48
C TRP A 121 -2.90 6.53 4.00
N ALA A 122 -3.70 6.40 2.93
CA ALA A 122 -4.04 5.12 2.33
C ALA A 122 -2.85 4.41 1.68
N ARG A 123 -1.96 5.18 1.02
CA ARG A 123 -0.77 4.66 0.34
C ARG A 123 0.38 4.32 1.29
N LEU A 124 0.42 4.94 2.48
CA LEU A 124 1.51 4.72 3.44
C LEU A 124 1.70 3.24 3.83
N PRO A 125 0.65 2.48 4.22
CA PRO A 125 0.78 1.04 4.49
C PRO A 125 1.29 0.25 3.28
N MET A 126 0.86 0.59 2.07
CA MET A 126 1.31 -0.09 0.85
C MET A 126 2.80 0.18 0.57
N LEU A 127 3.26 1.42 0.75
CA LEU A 127 4.68 1.76 0.66
C LEU A 127 5.51 0.97 1.68
N LEU A 128 5.04 0.87 2.92
CA LEU A 128 5.73 0.10 3.96
C LEU A 128 5.80 -1.40 3.62
N LEU A 129 4.74 -1.97 3.05
CA LEU A 129 4.74 -3.36 2.57
C LEU A 129 5.76 -3.57 1.44
N THR A 130 5.85 -2.64 0.49
CA THR A 130 6.83 -2.70 -0.60
C THR A 130 8.27 -2.67 -0.07
N LEU A 131 8.56 -1.77 0.88
CA LEU A 131 9.89 -1.70 1.51
C LEU A 131 10.20 -2.95 2.33
N LEU A 132 9.22 -3.48 3.06
CA LEU A 132 9.34 -4.74 3.79
C LEU A 132 9.62 -5.91 2.85
N LEU A 133 8.94 -5.96 1.70
CA LEU A 133 9.18 -6.98 0.68
C LEU A 133 10.61 -6.90 0.16
N GLY A 134 11.11 -5.71 -0.16
CA GLY A 134 12.52 -5.51 -0.56
C GLY A 134 13.51 -6.00 0.51
N LEU A 135 13.22 -5.72 1.80
CA LEU A 135 14.02 -6.24 2.91
C LEU A 135 13.98 -7.77 2.97
N VAL A 136 12.80 -8.39 2.85
CA VAL A 136 12.62 -9.84 2.86
C VAL A 136 13.37 -10.50 1.70
N ILE A 137 13.28 -9.93 0.49
CA ILE A 137 14.02 -10.38 -0.70
C ILE A 137 15.52 -10.38 -0.42
N ASN A 138 16.06 -9.27 0.11
CA ASN A 138 17.48 -9.18 0.46
C ASN A 138 17.86 -10.24 1.50
N LEU A 139 17.11 -10.36 2.60
CA LEU A 139 17.40 -11.32 3.67
C LEU A 139 17.35 -12.77 3.18
N PHE A 140 16.38 -13.11 2.35
CA PHE A 140 16.23 -14.46 1.80
C PHE A 140 17.35 -14.80 0.82
N ALA A 141 17.67 -13.90 -0.11
CA ALA A 141 18.76 -14.10 -1.06
C ALA A 141 20.14 -14.16 -0.37
N ARG A 142 20.33 -13.42 0.74
CA ARG A 142 21.54 -13.55 1.59
C ARG A 142 21.67 -14.94 2.21
N LYS A 143 20.56 -15.54 2.63
CA LYS A 143 20.55 -16.89 3.22
C LYS A 143 20.86 -17.97 2.17
N LEU A 144 20.40 -17.80 0.94
CA LEU A 144 20.61 -18.78 -0.13
C LEU A 144 22.01 -18.72 -0.75
N GLY A 145 22.62 -17.54 -0.85
CA GLY A 145 23.89 -17.37 -1.53
C GLY A 145 24.92 -16.65 -0.67
N SER A 146 24.95 -15.33 -0.79
CA SER A 146 25.96 -14.49 -0.14
C SER A 146 25.40 -13.10 0.15
N PRO A 147 26.10 -12.28 0.97
CA PRO A 147 25.72 -10.88 1.20
C PRO A 147 25.49 -10.09 -0.09
N TRP A 148 26.33 -10.32 -1.11
CA TRP A 148 26.21 -9.68 -2.42
C TRP A 148 25.07 -10.23 -3.28
N GLY A 149 24.71 -11.51 -3.12
CA GLY A 149 23.52 -12.07 -3.77
C GLY A 149 22.24 -11.37 -3.33
N GLY A 150 22.13 -11.04 -2.04
CA GLY A 150 21.03 -10.23 -1.52
C GLY A 150 20.97 -8.82 -2.09
N ALA A 151 22.12 -8.13 -2.11
CA ALA A 151 22.22 -6.80 -2.68
C ALA A 151 21.85 -6.79 -4.16
N LEU A 152 22.29 -7.79 -4.94
CA LEU A 152 21.94 -7.91 -6.36
C LEU A 152 20.42 -8.07 -6.56
N CYS A 153 19.78 -8.99 -5.83
CA CYS A 153 18.33 -9.18 -5.92
C CYS A 153 17.56 -7.91 -5.52
N LEU A 154 18.01 -7.21 -4.48
CA LEU A 154 17.41 -5.95 -4.05
C LEU A 154 17.60 -4.84 -5.09
N THR A 155 18.77 -4.75 -5.74
CA THR A 155 18.98 -3.80 -6.85
C THR A 155 17.97 -4.05 -7.96
N VAL A 156 17.82 -5.31 -8.40
CA VAL A 156 16.86 -5.67 -9.45
C VAL A 156 15.43 -5.32 -9.03
N PHE A 157 15.05 -5.64 -7.79
CA PHE A 157 13.72 -5.31 -7.27
C PHE A 157 13.48 -3.80 -7.24
N ALA A 158 14.41 -3.01 -6.69
CA ALA A 158 14.28 -1.56 -6.55
C ALA A 158 14.36 -0.80 -7.88
N SER A 159 15.02 -1.37 -8.91
CA SER A 159 15.12 -0.77 -10.24
C SER A 159 14.00 -1.21 -11.20
N THR A 160 13.14 -2.15 -10.78
CA THR A 160 12.05 -2.65 -11.63
C THR A 160 10.90 -1.63 -11.62
N PRO A 161 10.44 -1.12 -12.79
CA PRO A 161 9.42 -0.07 -12.85
C PRO A 161 7.99 -0.57 -12.56
N ALA A 162 7.84 -1.81 -12.10
CA ALA A 162 6.54 -2.42 -11.83
C ALA A 162 6.01 -2.12 -10.42
N PHE A 163 6.79 -1.44 -9.57
CA PHE A 163 6.52 -1.25 -8.14
C PHE A 163 6.70 0.21 -7.70
#